data_AF-A0A1B2IVF9-F1
#
_entry.id   AF-A0A1B2IVF9-F1
#
_cell.length_a   1.000
_cell.length_b   1.000
_cell.length_c   1.000
_cell.angle_alpha   90.00
_cell.angle_beta   90.00
_cell.angle_gamma   90.00
#
_symmetry.space_group_name_H-M   'P 1'
#
loop_
_entity.id
_entity.type
_entity.pdbx_description
1 polymer ?
#
loop_
_entity_poly.entity_id
_entity_poly.type
_entity_poly.pdbx_seq_one_letter_code
_entity_poly.pdbx_strand_id
1 'polypeptide(L)' 'MAKRYVVTKPDEHIVHRTNSIQTVTQITKRPKWVVEQYINSDKLLDGWKIVDQEDQQAS' A
#
# COMPACT_ATOMS: atom_id res chain seq x y z
N MET A 1 -16.54 -0.96 5.82
CA MET A 1 -15.67 -1.27 4.67
C MET A 1 -14.31 -1.68 5.22
N ALA A 2 -13.81 -2.87 4.88
CA ALA A 2 -12.47 -3.27 5.27
C ALA A 2 -11.48 -2.67 4.27
N LYS A 3 -10.53 -1.86 4.74
CA LYS A 3 -9.44 -1.37 3.89
C LYS A 3 -8.45 -2.50 3.64
N ARG A 4 -8.03 -2.68 2.40
CA ARG A 4 -7.04 -3.68 2.02
C ARG A 4 -5.92 -3.02 1.24
N TYR A 5 -4.81 -2.79 1.92
CA TYR A 5 -3.58 -2.33 1.30
C TYR A 5 -2.89 -3.48 0.57
N VAL A 6 -2.63 -3.27 -0.71
CA VAL A 6 -1.75 -4.11 -1.53
C VAL A 6 -0.46 -3.32 -1.76
N VAL A 7 0.63 -3.85 -1.23
CA VAL A 7 1.96 -3.22 -1.28
C VAL A 7 2.85 -4.10 -2.12
N THR A 8 3.29 -3.61 -3.29
CA THR A 8 4.10 -4.39 -4.23
C THR A 8 5.42 -3.72 -4.52
N LYS A 9 6.46 -4.52 -4.74
CA LYS A 9 7.77 -4.06 -5.25
C LYS A 9 8.03 -4.76 -6.58
N PRO A 10 7.68 -4.13 -7.72
CA PRO A 10 7.67 -4.79 -9.02
C PRO A 10 9.02 -5.42 -9.38
N ASP A 11 10.11 -4.68 -9.18
CA ASP A 11 11.46 -5.12 -9.54
C ASP A 11 11.90 -6.37 -8.78
N GLU A 12 11.42 -6.53 -7.54
CA GLU A 12 11.75 -7.66 -6.67
C GLU A 12 10.67 -8.76 -6.68
N HIS A 13 9.59 -8.57 -7.45
CA HIS A 13 8.44 -9.49 -7.49
C HIS A 13 7.81 -9.76 -6.11
N ILE A 14 7.90 -8.78 -5.19
CA ILE A 14 7.35 -8.89 -3.84
C ILE A 14 5.93 -8.34 -3.79
N VAL A 15 5.04 -9.06 -3.11
CA VAL A 15 3.65 -8.65 -2.87
C VAL A 15 3.29 -8.88 -1.40
N HIS A 16 2.84 -7.83 -0.72
CA HIS A 16 2.26 -7.89 0.61
C HIS A 16 0.81 -7.40 0.58
N ARG A 17 -0.03 -8.02 1.42
CA ARG A 17 -1.43 -7.63 1.61
C ARG A 17 -1.69 -7.46 3.10
N THR A 18 -2.22 -6.31 3.49
CA THR A 18 -2.52 -5.99 4.89
C THR A 18 -3.71 -5.05 4.98
N ASN A 19 -4.45 -5.10 6.07
CA ASN A 19 -5.50 -4.14 6.39
C ASN A 19 -5.02 -3.01 7.31
N SER A 20 -3.72 -3.00 7.67
CA SER A 20 -3.14 -2.04 8.59
C SER A 20 -2.13 -1.13 7.90
N ILE A 21 -2.40 0.18 7.94
CA ILE A 21 -1.44 1.19 7.47
C ILE A 21 -0.12 1.15 8.23
N GLN A 22 -0.14 0.72 9.51
CA GLN A 22 1.08 0.56 10.31
C GLN A 22 1.98 -0.53 9.73
N THR A 23 1.41 -1.64 9.27
CA THR A 23 2.19 -2.69 8.59
C THR A 23 2.79 -2.16 7.27
N VAL A 24 2.05 -1.34 6.53
CA VAL A 24 2.59 -0.68 5.31
C VAL A 24 3.79 0.22 5.65
N THR A 25 3.72 0.97 6.75
CA THR A 25 4.87 1.80 7.21
C THR A 25 6.10 0.97 7.56
N GLN A 26 5.91 -0.22 8.13
CA GLN A 26 7.01 -1.14 8.45
C GLN A 26 7.63 -1.76 7.19
N ILE A 27 6.81 -2.18 6.22
CA ILE A 27 7.28 -2.73 4.94
C ILE A 27 8.11 -1.70 4.17
N THR A 28 7.56 -0.49 4.03
CA THR A 28 8.18 0.60 3.26
C THR A 28 9.30 1.31 4.03
N LYS A 29 9.37 1.12 5.35
CA LYS A 29 10.30 1.83 6.27
C LYS A 29 10.14 3.35 6.20
N ARG A 30 8.90 3.82 6.04
CA ARG A 30 8.55 5.24 5.93
C ARG A 30 7.46 5.63 6.93
N PRO A 31 7.45 6.89 7.40
CA PRO A 31 6.43 7.35 8.33
C PRO A 31 5.05 7.37 7.65
N LYS A 32 3.99 7.23 8.46
CA LYS A 32 2.61 7.14 7.99
C LYS A 32 2.22 8.27 7.02
N TRP A 33 2.55 9.52 7.36
CA TRP A 33 2.17 10.67 6.53
C TRP A 33 2.81 10.65 5.14
N VAL A 34 4.02 10.09 5.00
CA VAL A 34 4.64 9.89 3.68
C VAL A 34 3.90 8.79 2.95
N VAL A 35 3.69 7.63 3.59
CA VAL A 35 2.98 6.50 2.98
C VAL A 35 1.62 6.93 2.44
N GLU A 36 0.85 7.71 3.21
CA GLU A 36 -0.47 8.20 2.82
C GLU A 36 -0.47 9.05 1.54
N GLN A 37 0.62 9.78 1.25
CA GLN A 37 0.76 10.53 -0.01
C GLN A 37 1.00 9.64 -1.24
N TYR A 38 1.40 8.39 -1.04
CA TYR A 38 1.72 7.43 -2.10
C TYR A 38 0.66 6.34 -2.29
N ILE A 39 -0.32 6.26 -1.38
CA ILE A 39 -1.47 5.36 -1.56
C ILE A 39 -2.24 5.75 -2.82
N ASN A 40 -2.46 4.81 -3.72
CA ASN A 40 -3.14 4.99 -5.01
C ASN A 40 -2.49 6.08 -5.90
N SER A 41 -1.24 6.44 -5.62
CA SER A 41 -0.47 7.37 -6.44
C SER A 41 0.12 6.66 -7.67
N ASP A 42 0.35 7.43 -8.74
CA ASP A 42 1.10 6.95 -9.92
C ASP A 42 2.60 6.80 -9.65
N LYS A 43 3.10 7.28 -8.51
CA LYS A 43 4.51 7.22 -8.12
C LYS A 43 4.80 6.04 -7.20
N LEU A 44 6.05 5.56 -7.25
CA LEU A 44 6.56 4.54 -6.34
C LEU A 44 7.23 5.20 -5.13
N LEU A 45 6.96 4.67 -3.93
CA LEU A 45 7.65 5.03 -2.70
C LEU A 45 8.84 4.09 -2.51
N ASP A 46 10.05 4.54 -2.86
CA ASP A 46 11.27 3.70 -2.79
C ASP A 46 11.13 2.36 -3.54
N GLY A 47 10.46 2.39 -4.70
CA GLY A 47 10.16 1.21 -5.50
C GLY A 47 8.90 0.46 -5.07
N TRP A 48 8.24 0.85 -3.97
CA TRP A 48 6.96 0.29 -3.54
C TRP A 48 5.77 0.99 -4.20
N LYS A 49 4.88 0.20 -4.82
CA LYS A 49 3.53 0.62 -5.19
C LYS A 49 2.57 0.27 -4.05
N ILE A 50 1.72 1.21 -3.68
CA ILE A 50 0.79 1.07 -2.56
C ILE A 50 -0.61 1.35 -3.07
N VAL A 51 -1.49 0.35 -2.99
CA VAL A 51 -2.88 0.47 -3.42
C VAL A 51 -3.79 0.22 -2.24
N ASP A 52 -4.72 1.13 -1.95
CA ASP A 52 -5.84 0.89 -1.03
C ASP A 52 -7.01 0.34 -1.86
N GLN A 53 -7.20 -0.98 -1.80
CA GLN A 53 -8.40 -1.61 -2.31
C GLN A 53 -9.46 -1.48 -1.22
N GLU A 54 -10.32 -0.48 -1.35
CA GLU A 54 -11.61 -0.54 -0.70
C GLU A 54 -12.35 -1.73 -1.31
N ASP A 55 -12.85 -2.65 -0.47
CA ASP A 55 -13.79 -3.68 -0.90
C ASP A 55 -15.00 -2.95 -1.52
N GLN A 56 -15.00 -2.74 -2.83
CA GLN A 56 -16.20 -2.42 -3.57
C GLN A 56 -17.11 -3.63 -3.38
N GLN A 57 -18.06 -3.52 -2.43
CA GLN A 57 -19.28 -4.30 -2.49
C GLN A 57 -19.96 -3.92 -3.80
N ALA A 58 -19.68 -4.70 -4.85
CA ALA A 58 -20.53 -4.77 -6.02
C ALA A 58 -21.95 -5.04 -5.50
N SER A 59 -22.81 -4.04 -5.66
CA SER A 59 -24.24 -4.12 -5.38
C SER A 59 -24.93 -4.99 -6.41
#